data_AF-A0A954CRS4-F1
#
_entry.id   AF-A0A954CRS4-F1
#
_cell.length_a   1.000
_cell.length_b   1.000
_cell.length_c   1.000
_cell.angle_alpha   90.00
_cell.angle_beta   90.00
_cell.angle_gamma   90.00
#
_symmetry.space_group_name_H-M   'P 1'
#
loop_
_entity.id
_entity.type
_entity.pdbx_description
1 polymer ?
#
loop_
_entity_poly.entity_id
_entity_poly.type
_entity_poly.pdbx_seq_one_letter_code
_entity_poly.pdbx_strand_id
1 'polypeptide(L)'
;MAIGFSATARRLGIASAITVAVLLAGYATSLTIGLLALPNPNEPIKDPMFSILEVTIILLMPAMVAMMVAVHAWTPARRKPLSMVALLFMCMVAIVTCCLHFIILTVGNHPDIKEQDWAPFFFSFRWPSIAYALDIIAWDLFFPLSMLFAAPVFSGSRLGNAIRFTMIASGVLALAGLIGVITGNMQLRNIGIIGYVPVFLCVAVLIALLFARTDTVANDPNS
;
A
#
# COMPACT_ATOMS: atom_id res chain seq x y z
N MET A 1 -19.74 26.08 -3.37
CA MET A 1 -20.56 25.01 -2.76
C MET A 1 -19.61 24.01 -2.14
N ALA A 2 -19.59 23.86 -0.81
CA ALA A 2 -18.75 22.85 -0.17
C ALA A 2 -19.39 21.48 -0.48
N ILE A 3 -18.75 20.69 -1.34
CA ILE A 3 -19.20 19.33 -1.61
C ILE A 3 -18.94 18.55 -0.32
N GLY A 4 -19.99 18.37 0.47
CA GLY A 4 -19.92 17.64 1.72
C GLY A 4 -19.52 16.17 1.50
N PHE A 5 -19.04 15.52 2.56
CA PHE A 5 -18.72 14.10 2.51
C PHE A 5 -20.01 13.29 2.31
N SER A 6 -20.20 12.75 1.09
CA SER A 6 -21.42 12.05 0.72
C SER A 6 -21.53 10.68 1.40
N ALA A 7 -22.75 10.16 1.50
CA ALA A 7 -22.99 8.82 2.03
C ALA A 7 -22.25 7.73 1.23
N THR A 8 -22.17 7.87 -0.09
CA THR A 8 -21.42 6.97 -0.97
C THR A 8 -19.92 7.02 -0.68
N ALA A 9 -19.33 8.22 -0.59
CA ALA A 9 -17.91 8.38 -0.30
C ALA A 9 -17.55 7.81 1.09
N ARG A 10 -18.43 7.99 2.07
CA ARG A 10 -18.27 7.41 3.41
C ARG A 10 -18.31 5.89 3.40
N ARG A 11 -19.31 5.29 2.77
CA ARG A 11 -19.43 3.83 2.68
C ARG A 11 -18.25 3.22 1.95
N LEU A 12 -17.86 3.82 0.82
CA LEU A 12 -16.67 3.42 0.07
C LEU A 12 -15.43 3.47 0.95
N GLY A 13 -15.20 4.60 1.64
CA GLY A 13 -14.03 4.79 2.49
C GLY A 13 -13.94 3.79 3.65
N ILE A 14 -15.06 3.52 4.34
CA ILE A 14 -15.10 2.52 5.42
C ILE A 14 -14.80 1.13 4.86
N ALA A 15 -15.52 0.72 3.81
CA ALA A 15 -15.35 -0.60 3.21
C ALA A 15 -13.92 -0.80 2.70
N SER A 16 -13.38 0.17 1.94
CA SER A 16 -12.02 0.09 1.42
C SER A 16 -10.96 0.06 2.51
N ALA A 17 -11.11 0.87 3.57
CA ALA A 17 -10.13 0.91 4.66
C ALA A 17 -10.13 -0.39 5.49
N ILE A 18 -11.31 -0.98 5.72
CA ILE A 18 -11.42 -2.31 6.34
C ILE A 18 -10.81 -3.37 5.44
N THR A 19 -11.12 -3.36 4.14
CA THR A 19 -10.56 -4.31 3.17
C THR A 19 -9.03 -4.21 3.13
N VAL A 20 -8.46 -3.00 3.11
CA VAL A 20 -7.01 -2.78 3.21
C VAL A 20 -6.47 -3.40 4.49
N ALA A 21 -7.09 -3.14 5.64
CA ALA A 21 -6.61 -3.68 6.92
C ALA A 21 -6.64 -5.22 6.95
N VAL A 22 -7.72 -5.83 6.46
CA VAL A 22 -7.88 -7.29 6.41
C VAL A 22 -6.87 -7.92 5.44
N LEU A 23 -6.76 -7.41 4.21
CA LEU A 23 -5.84 -7.94 3.21
C LEU A 23 -4.39 -7.76 3.64
N LEU A 24 -4.04 -6.61 4.24
CA LEU A 24 -2.68 -6.35 4.71
C LEU A 24 -2.30 -7.24 5.90
N ALA A 25 -3.24 -7.48 6.82
CA ALA A 25 -3.05 -8.46 7.90
C ALA A 25 -2.86 -9.87 7.33
N GLY A 26 -3.72 -10.29 6.40
CA GLY A 26 -3.60 -11.58 5.72
C GLY A 26 -2.28 -11.73 4.96
N TYR A 27 -1.84 -10.67 4.26
CA TYR A 27 -0.54 -10.62 3.58
C TYR A 27 0.61 -10.77 4.57
N ALA A 28 0.61 -10.00 5.66
CA ALA A 28 1.66 -10.05 6.68
C ALA A 28 1.73 -11.44 7.35
N THR A 29 0.59 -12.05 7.64
CA THR A 29 0.53 -13.43 8.17
C THR A 29 1.06 -14.44 7.17
N SER A 30 0.63 -14.37 5.90
CA SER A 30 1.09 -15.26 4.83
C SER A 30 2.60 -15.14 4.62
N LEU A 31 3.12 -13.91 4.63
CA LEU A 31 4.54 -13.63 4.47
C LEU A 31 5.33 -14.22 5.63
N THR A 32 4.85 -14.01 6.86
CA THR A 32 5.50 -14.53 8.07
C THR A 32 5.54 -16.06 8.06
N ILE A 33 4.41 -16.72 7.74
CA ILE A 33 4.35 -18.18 7.62
C ILE A 33 5.30 -18.67 6.53
N GLY A 34 5.29 -18.02 5.36
CA GLY A 34 6.16 -18.36 4.25
C GLY A 34 7.64 -18.28 4.61
N LEU A 35 8.05 -17.21 5.29
CA LEU A 35 9.43 -17.01 5.76
C LEU A 35 9.84 -18.02 6.84
N LEU A 36 8.95 -18.32 7.80
CA LEU A 36 9.21 -19.30 8.87
C LEU A 36 9.29 -20.74 8.35
N ALA A 37 8.66 -21.03 7.21
CA ALA A 37 8.70 -22.34 6.56
C ALA A 37 9.96 -22.56 5.71
N LEU A 38 10.82 -21.54 5.52
CA LEU A 38 12.02 -21.65 4.70
C LEU A 38 13.08 -22.53 5.39
N PRO A 39 13.66 -23.53 4.67
CA PRO A 39 14.82 -24.27 5.16
C PRO A 39 16.06 -23.38 5.32
N ASN A 40 16.19 -22.36 4.47
CA ASN A 40 17.29 -21.40 4.46
C ASN A 40 16.74 -19.99 4.18
N PRO A 41 17.15 -18.95 4.93
CA PRO A 41 16.71 -17.57 4.70
C PRO A 41 16.99 -17.01 3.30
N ASN A 42 17.88 -17.64 2.53
CA ASN A 42 18.21 -17.22 1.16
C ASN A 42 17.37 -17.91 0.08
N GLU A 43 16.51 -18.86 0.45
CA GLU A 43 15.57 -19.48 -0.50
C GLU A 43 14.32 -18.62 -0.69
N PRO A 44 13.73 -18.60 -1.89
CA PRO A 44 12.46 -17.93 -2.12
C PRO A 44 11.32 -18.70 -1.44
N ILE A 45 10.27 -17.96 -1.05
CA ILE A 45 9.01 -18.57 -0.62
C ILE A 45 8.43 -19.35 -1.80
N LYS A 46 8.05 -20.61 -1.56
CA LYS A 46 7.49 -21.52 -2.57
C LYS A 46 5.96 -21.50 -2.54
N ASP A 47 5.37 -22.08 -3.56
CA ASP A 47 3.92 -22.32 -3.61
C ASP A 47 3.47 -23.29 -2.50
N PRO A 48 2.24 -23.15 -1.99
CA PRO A 48 1.19 -22.21 -2.42
C PRO A 48 1.30 -20.80 -1.81
N MET A 49 2.20 -20.60 -0.84
CA MET A 49 2.25 -19.35 -0.08
C MET A 49 2.65 -18.15 -0.96
N PHE A 50 3.57 -18.37 -1.91
CA PHE A 50 3.94 -17.35 -2.89
C PHE A 50 2.72 -16.87 -3.70
N SER A 51 1.97 -17.79 -4.31
CA SER A 51 0.75 -17.45 -5.05
C SER A 51 -0.30 -16.71 -4.20
N ILE A 52 -0.45 -17.07 -2.92
CA ILE A 52 -1.34 -16.35 -1.98
C ILE A 52 -0.89 -14.91 -1.78
N LEU A 53 0.41 -14.66 -1.59
CA LEU A 53 0.96 -13.31 -1.44
C LEU A 53 0.72 -12.46 -2.68
N GLU A 54 1.01 -12.99 -3.86
CA GLU A 54 0.84 -12.32 -5.15
C GLU A 54 -0.63 -11.95 -5.41
N VAL A 55 -1.57 -12.87 -5.18
CA VAL A 55 -3.01 -12.56 -5.35
C VAL A 55 -3.48 -11.55 -4.31
N THR A 56 -3.04 -11.69 -3.05
CA THR A 56 -3.45 -10.79 -1.97
C THR A 56 -2.98 -9.36 -2.23
N ILE A 57 -1.73 -9.16 -2.69
CA ILE A 57 -1.19 -7.83 -2.96
C ILE A 57 -1.88 -7.19 -4.18
N ILE A 58 -2.22 -7.96 -5.21
CA ILE A 58 -3.03 -7.49 -6.34
C ILE A 58 -4.41 -7.02 -5.89
N LEU A 59 -5.08 -7.78 -5.00
CA LEU A 59 -6.39 -7.39 -4.45
C LEU A 59 -6.31 -6.19 -3.50
N LEU A 60 -5.18 -6.02 -2.82
CA LEU A 60 -4.93 -4.89 -1.91
C LEU A 60 -4.90 -3.56 -2.67
N MET A 61 -4.32 -3.52 -3.87
CA MET A 61 -4.12 -2.29 -4.65
C MET A 61 -5.41 -1.51 -4.95
N PRO A 62 -6.48 -2.09 -5.52
CA PRO A 62 -7.73 -1.35 -5.76
C PRO A 62 -8.38 -0.88 -4.45
N ALA A 63 -8.24 -1.63 -3.35
CA ALA A 63 -8.73 -1.21 -2.05
C ALA A 63 -7.98 0.02 -1.52
N MET A 64 -6.64 0.07 -1.67
CA MET A 64 -5.83 1.23 -1.29
C MET A 64 -6.19 2.47 -2.12
N VAL A 65 -6.41 2.32 -3.43
CA VAL A 65 -6.86 3.41 -4.31
C VAL A 65 -8.25 3.90 -3.89
N ALA A 66 -9.21 3.00 -3.67
CA ALA A 66 -10.56 3.37 -3.23
C ALA A 66 -10.55 4.10 -1.87
N MET A 67 -9.68 3.68 -0.95
CA MET A 67 -9.47 4.38 0.32
C MET A 67 -8.96 5.80 0.09
N MET A 68 -7.98 5.99 -0.80
CA MET A 68 -7.45 7.32 -1.13
C MET A 68 -8.45 8.20 -1.88
N VAL A 69 -9.33 7.62 -2.70
CA VAL A 69 -10.47 8.34 -3.29
C VAL A 69 -11.41 8.86 -2.20
N ALA A 70 -11.71 8.06 -1.18
CA ALA A 70 -12.53 8.50 -0.05
C ALA A 70 -11.84 9.57 0.80
N VAL A 71 -10.53 9.46 1.05
CA VAL A 71 -9.72 10.51 1.70
C VAL A 71 -9.77 11.79 0.89
N HIS A 72 -9.60 11.70 -0.43
CA HIS A 72 -9.74 12.85 -1.31
C HIS A 72 -11.13 13.45 -1.19
N ALA A 73 -12.22 12.66 -1.29
CA ALA A 73 -13.60 13.13 -1.16
C ALA A 73 -13.89 13.82 0.19
N TRP A 74 -13.32 13.32 1.29
CA TRP A 74 -13.44 13.90 2.63
C TRP A 74 -12.63 15.20 2.82
N THR A 75 -11.65 15.46 1.95
CA THR A 75 -10.69 16.56 2.12
C THR A 75 -11.33 17.94 1.89
N PRO A 76 -11.16 18.90 2.83
CA PRO A 76 -11.60 20.28 2.62
C PRO A 76 -10.93 20.94 1.41
N ALA A 77 -11.61 21.88 0.74
CA ALA A 77 -11.15 22.51 -0.49
C ALA A 77 -9.72 23.08 -0.42
N ARG A 78 -9.33 23.68 0.72
CA ARG A 78 -7.98 24.23 0.93
C ARG A 78 -6.85 23.18 0.85
N ARG A 79 -7.15 21.91 1.12
CA ARG A 79 -6.16 20.80 1.12
C ARG A 79 -6.37 19.82 -0.02
N LYS A 80 -7.35 20.05 -0.89
CA LYS A 80 -7.66 19.18 -2.04
C LYS A 80 -6.46 18.90 -2.94
N PRO A 81 -5.61 19.89 -3.29
CA PRO A 81 -4.41 19.62 -4.10
C PRO A 81 -3.50 18.57 -3.47
N LEU A 82 -3.26 18.62 -2.15
CA LEU A 82 -2.42 17.65 -1.45
C LEU A 82 -3.02 16.24 -1.51
N SER A 83 -4.31 16.11 -1.23
CA SER A 83 -5.00 14.80 -1.33
C SER A 83 -5.04 14.25 -2.76
N MET A 84 -5.06 15.12 -3.78
CA MET A 84 -5.02 14.71 -5.19
C MET A 84 -3.63 14.16 -5.54
N VAL A 85 -2.57 14.88 -5.16
CA VAL A 85 -1.18 14.39 -5.34
C VAL A 85 -0.99 13.04 -4.63
N ALA A 86 -1.51 12.91 -3.41
CA ALA A 86 -1.46 11.66 -2.68
C ALA A 86 -2.18 10.51 -3.41
N LEU A 87 -3.37 10.78 -3.97
CA LEU A 87 -4.10 9.80 -4.77
C LEU A 87 -3.35 9.40 -6.05
N LEU A 88 -2.75 10.36 -6.76
CA LEU A 88 -1.97 10.07 -7.97
C LEU A 88 -0.79 9.14 -7.67
N PHE A 89 -0.04 9.40 -6.60
CA PHE A 89 1.02 8.50 -6.18
C PHE A 89 0.49 7.13 -5.77
N MET A 90 -0.66 7.05 -5.09
CA MET A 90 -1.28 5.76 -4.76
C MET A 90 -1.68 4.97 -6.01
N CYS A 91 -2.17 5.64 -7.05
CA CYS A 91 -2.44 5.02 -8.35
C CYS A 91 -1.14 4.50 -8.99
N MET A 92 -0.03 5.22 -8.88
CA MET A 92 1.27 4.75 -9.38
C MET A 92 1.73 3.49 -8.65
N VAL A 93 1.59 3.42 -7.32
CA VAL A 93 1.84 2.19 -6.53
C VAL A 93 0.99 1.06 -7.09
N ALA A 94 -0.33 1.27 -7.16
CA ALA A 94 -1.27 0.25 -7.61
C ALA A 94 -0.95 -0.29 -9.00
N ILE A 95 -0.63 0.58 -9.96
CA ILE A 95 -0.30 0.17 -11.33
C ILE A 95 0.99 -0.64 -11.35
N VAL A 96 2.06 -0.14 -10.73
CA VAL A 96 3.36 -0.84 -10.72
C VAL A 96 3.23 -2.21 -10.06
N THR A 97 2.61 -2.27 -8.88
CA THR A 97 2.40 -3.51 -8.12
C THR A 97 1.50 -4.48 -8.91
N CYS A 98 0.32 -4.07 -9.39
CA CYS A 98 -0.55 -4.96 -10.15
C CYS A 98 0.12 -5.51 -11.42
N CYS A 99 0.80 -4.65 -12.20
CA CYS A 99 1.50 -5.10 -13.40
C CYS A 99 2.62 -6.08 -13.05
N LEU A 100 3.46 -5.76 -12.06
CA LEU A 100 4.58 -6.59 -11.65
C LEU A 100 4.12 -7.98 -11.19
N HIS A 101 3.23 -8.02 -10.21
CA HIS A 101 2.79 -9.27 -9.60
C HIS A 101 1.96 -10.12 -10.56
N PHE A 102 1.15 -9.49 -11.43
CA PHE A 102 0.45 -10.22 -12.49
C PHE A 102 1.41 -10.84 -13.51
N ILE A 103 2.46 -10.11 -13.92
CA ILE A 103 3.49 -10.63 -14.83
C ILE A 103 4.26 -11.79 -14.19
N ILE A 104 4.62 -11.69 -12.91
CA ILE A 104 5.28 -12.77 -12.18
C ILE A 104 4.40 -14.01 -12.14
N LEU A 105 3.11 -13.85 -11.77
CA LEU A 105 2.15 -14.95 -11.69
C LEU A 105 1.89 -15.64 -13.04
N THR A 106 1.90 -14.89 -14.15
CA THR A 106 1.51 -15.41 -15.46
C THR A 106 2.72 -15.80 -16.32
N VAL A 107 3.65 -14.87 -16.52
CA VAL A 107 4.83 -15.06 -17.38
C VAL A 107 5.97 -15.72 -16.61
N GLY A 108 6.28 -15.21 -15.41
CA GLY A 108 7.40 -15.72 -14.61
C GLY A 108 7.24 -17.18 -14.18
N ASN A 109 6.00 -17.61 -13.96
CA ASN A 109 5.66 -18.99 -13.59
C ASN A 109 5.44 -19.94 -14.78
N HIS A 110 5.52 -19.46 -16.02
CA HIS A 110 5.39 -20.32 -17.19
C HIS A 110 6.59 -21.29 -17.27
N PRO A 111 6.38 -22.61 -17.51
CA PRO A 111 7.47 -23.60 -17.51
C PRO A 111 8.67 -23.21 -18.39
N ASP A 112 8.39 -22.77 -19.62
CA ASP A 112 9.42 -22.35 -20.60
C ASP A 112 10.28 -21.16 -20.14
N ILE A 113 9.79 -20.34 -19.20
CA ILE A 113 10.48 -19.19 -18.64
C ILE A 113 11.14 -19.54 -17.31
N LYS A 114 10.41 -20.22 -16.43
CA LYS A 114 10.84 -20.53 -15.06
C LYS A 114 12.12 -21.35 -14.99
N GLU A 115 12.35 -22.22 -15.97
CA GLU A 115 13.53 -23.08 -16.04
C GLU A 115 14.77 -22.39 -16.64
N GLN A 116 14.63 -21.15 -17.11
CA GLN A 116 15.74 -20.42 -17.71
C GLN A 116 16.65 -19.78 -16.66
N ASP A 117 17.97 -19.86 -16.88
CA ASP A 117 18.99 -19.30 -15.97
C ASP A 117 18.87 -17.77 -15.77
N TRP A 118 18.34 -17.05 -16.75
CA TRP A 118 18.17 -15.60 -16.70
C TRP A 118 16.87 -15.17 -16.00
N ALA A 119 15.91 -16.06 -15.81
CA ALA A 119 14.58 -15.73 -15.26
C ALA A 119 14.63 -15.08 -13.86
N PRO A 120 15.50 -15.51 -12.93
CA PRO A 120 15.62 -14.86 -11.62
C PRO A 120 15.98 -13.38 -11.69
N PHE A 121 16.73 -12.93 -12.70
CA PHE A 121 17.07 -11.52 -12.88
C PHE A 121 15.83 -10.64 -13.17
N PHE A 122 14.81 -11.21 -13.81
CA PHE A 122 13.58 -10.50 -14.16
C PHE A 122 12.49 -10.63 -13.09
N PHE A 123 12.29 -11.84 -12.55
CA PHE A 123 11.08 -12.18 -11.80
C PHE A 123 11.28 -12.48 -10.31
N SER A 124 12.52 -12.56 -9.82
CA SER A 124 12.74 -12.87 -8.40
C SER A 124 12.69 -11.62 -7.51
N PHE A 125 12.37 -11.79 -6.23
CA PHE A 125 12.51 -10.74 -5.21
C PHE A 125 13.90 -10.76 -4.56
N ARG A 126 14.96 -10.89 -5.39
CA ARG A 126 16.36 -10.87 -4.95
C ARG A 126 17.08 -9.68 -5.56
N TRP A 127 17.87 -8.96 -4.77
CA TRP A 127 18.68 -7.86 -5.27
C TRP A 127 19.95 -8.37 -5.98
N PRO A 128 20.33 -7.84 -7.15
CA PRO A 128 19.61 -6.89 -8.01
C PRO A 128 18.77 -7.61 -9.09
N SER A 129 17.46 -7.41 -9.08
CA SER A 129 16.54 -7.90 -10.11
C SER A 129 15.56 -6.80 -10.49
N ILE A 130 14.96 -6.93 -11.68
CA ILE A 130 14.00 -5.95 -12.19
C ILE A 130 12.72 -5.95 -11.34
N ALA A 131 12.18 -7.13 -11.03
CA ALA A 131 11.03 -7.26 -10.14
C ALA A 131 11.28 -6.56 -8.81
N TYR A 132 12.42 -6.82 -8.17
CA TYR A 132 12.69 -6.22 -6.88
C TYR A 132 12.93 -4.71 -6.94
N ALA A 133 13.55 -4.21 -8.01
CA ALA A 133 13.71 -2.77 -8.23
C ALA A 133 12.37 -2.05 -8.44
N LEU A 134 11.44 -2.65 -9.19
CA LEU A 134 10.10 -2.10 -9.39
C LEU A 134 9.28 -2.11 -8.09
N ASP A 135 9.37 -3.19 -7.31
CA ASP A 135 8.75 -3.29 -5.98
C ASP A 135 9.26 -2.18 -5.05
N ILE A 136 10.58 -1.94 -5.02
CA ILE A 136 11.19 -0.84 -4.26
C ILE A 136 10.66 0.52 -4.72
N ILE A 137 10.55 0.77 -6.02
CA ILE A 137 10.02 2.05 -6.52
C ILE A 137 8.55 2.25 -6.07
N ALA A 138 7.74 1.20 -6.12
CA ALA A 138 6.36 1.27 -5.67
C ALA A 138 6.27 1.57 -4.17
N TRP A 139 6.95 0.78 -3.34
CA TRP A 139 6.74 0.77 -1.89
C TRP A 139 7.67 1.69 -1.09
N ASP A 140 8.88 1.94 -1.56
CA ASP A 140 9.88 2.76 -0.87
C ASP A 140 10.00 4.18 -1.49
N LEU A 141 9.31 4.47 -2.62
CA LEU A 141 9.26 5.81 -3.21
C LEU A 141 7.83 6.34 -3.44
N PHE A 142 6.98 5.68 -4.22
CA PHE A 142 5.64 6.23 -4.52
C PHE A 142 4.68 6.14 -3.34
N PHE A 143 4.65 5.01 -2.64
CA PHE A 143 3.84 4.84 -1.44
C PHE A 143 4.12 5.90 -0.36
N PRO A 144 5.38 6.16 0.05
CA PRO A 144 5.63 7.15 1.08
C PRO A 144 5.31 8.57 0.62
N LEU A 145 5.52 8.91 -0.65
CA LEU A 145 5.06 10.19 -1.19
C LEU A 145 3.54 10.32 -1.05
N SER A 146 2.78 9.27 -1.38
CA SER A 146 1.33 9.25 -1.14
C SER A 146 0.99 9.53 0.32
N MET A 147 1.62 8.82 1.27
CA MET A 147 1.36 9.00 2.70
C MET A 147 1.73 10.40 3.20
N LEU A 148 2.88 10.94 2.80
CA LEU A 148 3.36 12.25 3.22
C LEU A 148 2.50 13.39 2.68
N PHE A 149 1.99 13.27 1.45
CA PHE A 149 1.03 14.24 0.89
C PHE A 149 -0.37 14.09 1.49
N ALA A 150 -0.77 12.88 1.90
CA ALA A 150 -2.04 12.65 2.58
C ALA A 150 -2.03 13.16 4.03
N ALA A 151 -0.91 13.07 4.74
CA ALA A 151 -0.86 13.36 6.18
C ALA A 151 -1.39 14.75 6.58
N PRO A 152 -1.06 15.87 5.88
CA PRO A 152 -1.55 17.20 6.24
C PRO A 152 -3.05 17.37 6.05
N VAL A 153 -3.73 16.48 5.31
CA VAL A 153 -5.19 16.47 5.14
C VAL A 153 -5.89 16.33 6.49
N PHE A 154 -5.33 15.53 7.40
CA PHE A 154 -5.91 15.24 8.69
C PHE A 154 -5.44 16.25 9.76
N SER A 155 -6.38 16.97 10.37
CA SER A 155 -6.11 17.87 11.50
C SER A 155 -7.38 18.20 12.28
N GLY A 156 -7.23 18.86 13.43
CA GLY A 156 -8.36 19.48 14.15
C GLY A 156 -9.10 18.55 15.11
N SER A 157 -8.68 17.28 15.23
CA SER A 157 -9.16 16.34 16.23
C SER A 157 -8.04 15.43 16.71
N ARG A 158 -8.19 14.80 17.88
CA ARG A 158 -7.21 13.82 18.39
C ARG A 158 -6.99 12.66 17.41
N LEU A 159 -8.08 12.14 16.83
CA LEU A 159 -8.01 11.06 15.83
C LEU A 159 -7.37 11.53 14.52
N GLY A 160 -7.71 12.72 14.03
CA GLY A 160 -7.08 13.29 12.83
C GLY A 160 -5.57 13.51 13.00
N ASN A 161 -5.14 13.99 14.18
CA ASN A 161 -3.73 14.14 14.48
C ASN A 161 -3.02 12.78 14.59
N ALA A 162 -3.66 11.77 15.19
CA ALA A 162 -3.11 10.41 15.22
C ALA A 162 -2.88 9.87 13.80
N ILE A 163 -3.88 9.94 12.91
CA ILE A 163 -3.74 9.53 11.50
C ILE A 163 -2.59 10.27 10.83
N ARG A 164 -2.51 11.59 11.00
CA ARG A 164 -1.44 12.41 10.43
C ARG A 164 -0.05 11.92 10.84
N PHE A 165 0.18 11.74 12.15
CA PHE A 165 1.49 11.31 12.63
C PHE A 165 1.81 9.86 12.23
N THR A 166 0.81 8.97 12.22
CA THR A 166 1.00 7.59 11.75
C THR A 166 1.30 7.53 10.25
N MET A 167 0.66 8.36 9.43
CA MET A 167 0.99 8.50 8.00
C MET A 167 2.40 9.05 7.78
N ILE A 168 2.83 10.05 8.57
CA ILE A 168 4.20 10.57 8.50
C ILE A 168 5.20 9.47 8.88
N ALA A 169 4.96 8.76 9.98
CA ALA A 169 5.81 7.65 10.39
C ALA A 169 5.89 6.55 9.32
N SER A 170 4.74 6.16 8.75
CA SER A 170 4.67 5.19 7.65
C SER A 170 5.50 5.63 6.45
N GLY A 171 5.32 6.89 6.00
CA GLY A 171 6.03 7.43 4.84
C GLY A 171 7.53 7.62 5.08
N VAL A 172 7.94 8.10 6.25
CA VAL A 172 9.37 8.28 6.58
C VAL A 172 10.09 6.93 6.69
N LEU A 173 9.47 5.94 7.34
CA LEU A 173 10.04 4.60 7.44
C LEU A 173 10.16 3.95 6.06
N ALA A 174 9.12 4.02 5.23
CA ALA A 174 9.14 3.53 3.86
C ALA A 174 10.25 4.20 3.00
N LEU A 175 10.41 5.52 3.06
CA LEU A 175 11.52 6.20 2.36
C LEU A 175 12.90 5.79 2.89
N ALA A 176 13.02 5.56 4.19
CA ALA A 176 14.29 5.13 4.78
C ALA A 176 14.75 3.77 4.24
N GLY A 177 13.85 2.94 3.70
CA GLY A 177 14.20 1.70 3.01
C GLY A 177 15.12 1.91 1.79
N LEU A 178 15.06 3.08 1.13
CA LEU A 178 15.95 3.43 0.00
C LEU A 178 17.43 3.51 0.41
N ILE A 179 17.74 3.70 1.70
CA ILE A 179 19.11 3.64 2.20
C ILE A 179 19.73 2.27 1.88
N GLY A 180 18.94 1.20 1.93
CA GLY A 180 19.42 -0.15 1.57
C GLY A 180 19.88 -0.25 0.12
N VAL A 181 19.21 0.44 -0.81
CA VAL A 181 19.60 0.48 -2.22
C VAL A 181 20.89 1.25 -2.41
N ILE A 182 20.98 2.45 -1.83
CA ILE A 182 22.15 3.33 -1.97
C ILE A 182 23.41 2.68 -1.39
N THR A 183 23.26 1.95 -0.28
CA THR A 183 24.37 1.28 0.41
C THR A 183 24.64 -0.15 -0.09
N GLY A 184 23.79 -0.69 -0.96
CA GLY A 184 23.81 -2.10 -1.36
C GLY A 184 23.44 -3.08 -0.24
N ASN A 185 23.00 -2.61 0.93
CA ASN A 185 22.62 -3.43 2.06
C ASN A 185 21.08 -3.58 2.18
N MET A 186 20.54 -4.66 1.61
CA MET A 186 19.10 -4.94 1.64
C MET A 186 18.54 -5.18 3.05
N GLN A 187 19.37 -5.44 4.07
CA GLN A 187 18.87 -5.51 5.46
C GLN A 187 18.37 -4.15 5.95
N LEU A 188 18.98 -3.05 5.50
CA LEU A 188 18.49 -1.70 5.81
C LEU A 188 17.17 -1.39 5.10
N ARG A 189 16.92 -2.02 3.94
CA ARG A 189 15.64 -1.90 3.25
C ARG A 189 14.47 -2.40 4.10
N ASN A 190 14.69 -3.36 5.02
CA ASN A 190 13.65 -3.88 5.90
C ASN A 190 13.02 -2.80 6.80
N ILE A 191 13.69 -1.66 7.02
CA ILE A 191 13.10 -0.49 7.70
C ILE A 191 11.87 0.00 6.92
N GLY A 192 11.93 -0.03 5.59
CA GLY A 192 10.83 0.35 4.71
C GLY A 192 9.59 -0.52 4.90
N ILE A 193 9.79 -1.83 5.03
CA ILE A 193 8.72 -2.82 5.29
C ILE A 193 7.92 -2.47 6.54
N ILE A 194 8.58 -1.97 7.59
CA ILE A 194 7.89 -1.53 8.82
C ILE A 194 6.93 -0.37 8.51
N GLY A 195 7.30 0.53 7.59
CA GLY A 195 6.48 1.66 7.18
C GLY A 195 5.18 1.26 6.48
N TYR A 196 5.26 0.38 5.47
CA TYR A 196 4.10 0.03 4.63
C TYR A 196 3.36 -1.24 5.04
N VAL A 197 3.87 -2.04 5.99
CA VAL A 197 3.15 -3.20 6.54
C VAL A 197 2.48 -2.86 7.89
N PRO A 198 3.17 -2.89 9.05
CA PRO A 198 2.50 -2.69 10.34
C PRO A 198 2.03 -1.26 10.57
N VAL A 199 2.81 -0.24 10.19
CA VAL A 199 2.43 1.16 10.45
C VAL A 199 1.27 1.58 9.54
N PHE A 200 1.30 1.18 8.26
CA PHE A 200 0.19 1.44 7.35
C PHE A 200 -1.10 0.69 7.72
N LEU A 201 -1.00 -0.52 8.29
CA LEU A 201 -2.15 -1.21 8.86
C LEU A 201 -2.85 -0.34 9.91
N CYS A 202 -2.09 0.29 10.81
CA CYS A 202 -2.63 1.25 11.77
C CYS A 202 -3.30 2.44 11.09
N VAL A 203 -2.73 2.98 9.99
CA VAL A 203 -3.35 4.06 9.20
C VAL A 203 -4.72 3.62 8.68
N ALA A 204 -4.81 2.44 8.05
CA ALA A 204 -6.05 1.94 7.48
C ALA A 204 -7.15 1.77 8.56
N VAL A 205 -6.80 1.20 9.71
CA VAL A 205 -7.73 1.07 10.85
C VAL A 205 -8.20 2.43 11.36
N LEU A 206 -7.29 3.39 11.55
CA LEU A 206 -7.65 4.72 12.03
C LEU A 206 -8.52 5.49 11.03
N ILE A 207 -8.29 5.34 9.72
CA ILE A 207 -9.14 5.92 8.67
C ILE A 207 -10.55 5.31 8.71
N ALA A 208 -10.66 3.98 8.84
CA ALA A 208 -11.97 3.32 8.98
C ALA A 208 -12.75 3.87 10.19
N LEU A 209 -12.08 4.02 11.34
CA LEU A 209 -12.67 4.62 12.54
C LEU A 209 -13.07 6.08 12.34
N LEU A 210 -12.27 6.88 11.64
CA LEU A 210 -12.59 8.27 11.34
C LEU A 210 -13.86 8.37 10.50
N PHE A 211 -13.95 7.63 9.40
CA PHE A 211 -15.11 7.68 8.53
C PHE A 211 -16.35 7.09 9.17
N ALA A 212 -16.22 6.06 10.01
CA ALA A 212 -17.33 5.55 10.80
C ALA A 212 -17.94 6.63 11.72
N ARG A 213 -17.10 7.51 12.28
CA ARG A 213 -17.50 8.62 13.18
C ARG A 213 -17.86 9.92 12.46
N THR A 214 -17.69 10.00 11.14
CA THR A 214 -17.96 11.23 10.37
C THR A 214 -19.40 11.22 9.88
N ASP A 215 -20.14 12.31 10.14
CA ASP A 215 -21.49 12.51 9.61
C ASP A 215 -21.46 12.83 8.11
N THR A 216 -22.51 12.40 7.40
CA THR A 216 -22.67 12.66 5.96
C THR A 216 -23.61 13.83 5.77
N VAL A 217 -23.31 14.68 4.78
CA VAL A 217 -24.33 15.62 4.31
C VAL A 217 -25.46 14.80 3.71
N ALA A 218 -26.67 14.95 4.26
CA ALA A 218 -27.85 14.28 3.73
C ALA A 218 -27.96 14.63 2.24
N ASN A 219 -28.14 13.63 1.38
CA ASN A 219 -28.47 13.88 -0.01
C ASN A 219 -29.78 14.68 0.00
N ASP A 220 -29.71 15.97 -0.30
CA ASP A 220 -30.91 16.77 -0.53
C ASP A 220 -31.58 16.18 -1.79
N PRO A 221 -32.79 15.60 -1.70
CA PRO A 221 -33.44 15.00 -2.86
C PRO A 221 -33.85 16.02 -3.94
N ASN A 222 -33.58 17.33 -3.74
CA ASN A 222 -34.05 18.40 -4.61
C ASN A 222 -32.92 19.27 -5.24
N SER A 223 -31.67 18.80 -5.32
CA SER A 223 -30.58 19.50 -6.03
C SER A 223 -30.42 19.07 -7.49
#